data_AF-A0A011MNT2-F1
#
_entry.id   AF-A0A011MNT2-F1
#
_cell.length_a   1.000
_cell.length_b   1.000
_cell.length_c   1.000
_cell.angle_alpha   90.00
_cell.angle_beta   90.00
_cell.angle_gamma   90.00
#
_symmetry.space_group_name_H-M   'P 1'
#
loop_
_entity.id
_entity.type
_entity.pdbx_description
1 polymer ?
#
loop_
_entity_poly.entity_id
_entity_poly.type
_entity_poly.pdbx_seq_one_letter_code
_entity_poly.pdbx_strand_id
1 'polypeptide(L)'
;MRKLGAAAEPRLRAWGERLQQIFPDVRPGDRIVGVHLPDAAQFHFNDRSIGTIDDPDFARAFFAIWLDARTSAPDLRAALLERPDA
;
A
#
# COMPACT_ATOMS: atom_id res chain seq x y z
N MET A 1 -2.70 -9.18 -0.13
CA MET A 1 -2.97 -9.30 -1.59
C MET A 1 -3.49 -10.69 -1.99
N ARG A 2 -2.81 -11.81 -1.66
CA ARG A 2 -3.27 -13.16 -2.04
C ARG A 2 -4.67 -13.54 -1.52
N LYS A 3 -5.04 -13.07 -0.32
CA LYS A 3 -6.40 -13.25 0.26
C LYS A 3 -7.51 -12.45 -0.45
N LEU A 4 -7.16 -11.45 -1.25
CA LEU A 4 -8.13 -10.57 -1.92
C LEU A 4 -8.47 -11.02 -3.35
N GLY A 5 -7.78 -12.04 -3.87
CA GLY A 5 -7.92 -12.48 -5.28
C GLY A 5 -7.39 -11.47 -6.29
N ALA A 6 -6.56 -10.52 -5.85
CA ALA A 6 -6.26 -9.31 -6.60
C ALA A 6 -5.35 -9.48 -7.82
N ALA A 7 -4.53 -10.54 -7.88
CA ALA A 7 -3.63 -10.75 -9.02
C ALA A 7 -3.12 -12.21 -9.10
N ALA A 8 -2.70 -12.62 -10.30
CA ALA A 8 -2.06 -13.91 -10.53
C ALA A 8 -0.70 -14.02 -9.80
N GLU A 9 -0.31 -15.23 -9.39
CA GLU A 9 0.93 -15.49 -8.64
C GLU A 9 2.22 -14.85 -9.21
N PRO A 10 2.49 -14.85 -10.54
CA PRO A 10 3.70 -14.20 -11.06
C PRO A 10 3.69 -12.68 -10.84
N ARG A 11 2.52 -12.04 -10.94
CA ARG A 11 2.37 -10.59 -10.73
C ARG A 11 2.54 -10.23 -9.25
N LEU A 12 1.99 -11.05 -8.35
CA LEU A 12 2.19 -10.89 -6.91
C LEU A 12 3.67 -11.00 -6.50
N ARG A 13 4.43 -11.91 -7.13
CA ARG A 13 5.88 -12.02 -6.89
C ARG A 13 6.63 -10.77 -7.36
N ALA A 14 6.38 -10.33 -8.59
CA ALA A 14 7.01 -9.13 -9.14
C ALA A 14 6.74 -7.87 -8.29
N TRP A 15 5.51 -7.72 -7.80
CA TRP A 15 5.16 -6.64 -6.87
C TRP A 15 5.87 -6.76 -5.53
N GLY A 16 6.01 -7.98 -5.00
CA GLY A 16 6.78 -8.24 -3.78
C GLY A 16 8.26 -7.86 -3.93
N GLU A 17 8.88 -8.19 -5.05
CA GLU A 17 10.27 -7.82 -5.34
C GLU A 17 10.44 -6.30 -5.46
N ARG A 18 9.52 -5.62 -6.15
CA ARG A 18 9.50 -4.14 -6.24
C ARG A 18 9.41 -3.50 -4.85
N LEU A 19 8.53 -3.99 -4.00
CA LEU A 19 8.38 -3.50 -2.63
C LEU A 19 9.64 -3.69 -1.80
N GLN A 20 10.30 -4.85 -1.90
CA GLN A 20 11.58 -5.10 -1.21
C GLN A 20 12.72 -4.20 -1.69
N GLN A 21 12.70 -3.79 -2.95
CA GLN A 21 13.68 -2.84 -3.49
C GLN A 21 13.44 -1.40 -3.03
N ILE A 22 12.17 -1.02 -2.83
CA ILE A 22 11.79 0.35 -2.47
C ILE A 22 11.86 0.56 -0.96
N PHE A 23 11.45 -0.42 -0.15
CA PHE A 23 11.33 -0.26 1.30
C PHE A 23 12.68 -0.48 1.99
N PRO A 24 13.27 0.57 2.60
CA PRO A 24 14.47 0.41 3.40
C PRO A 24 14.16 -0.26 4.74
N ASP A 25 15.21 -0.58 5.50
CA ASP A 25 15.09 -0.97 6.90
C ASP A 25 14.44 0.15 7.73
N VAL A 26 13.47 -0.20 8.57
CA VAL A 26 12.71 0.76 9.39
C VAL A 26 13.09 0.60 10.86
N ARG A 27 13.39 1.71 11.53
CA ARG A 27 13.69 1.77 12.96
C ARG A 27 12.55 2.42 13.73
N PRO A 28 12.48 2.23 15.07
CA PRO A 28 11.52 2.95 15.90
C PRO A 28 11.63 4.46 15.68
N GLY A 29 10.53 5.10 15.29
CA GLY A 29 10.46 6.52 14.96
C GLY A 29 10.44 6.83 13.46
N ASP A 30 10.84 5.89 12.61
CA ASP A 30 10.75 6.04 11.16
C ASP A 30 9.31 5.89 10.65
N ARG A 31 9.02 6.53 9.53
CA ARG A 31 7.70 6.47 8.90
C ARG A 31 7.80 6.21 7.40
N ILE A 32 7.09 5.18 6.94
CA ILE A 32 6.79 4.98 5.52
C ILE A 32 5.37 5.50 5.25
N VAL A 33 5.23 6.35 4.24
CA VAL A 33 3.94 6.88 3.77
C VAL A 33 3.71 6.38 2.35
N GLY A 34 2.57 5.71 2.13
CA GLY A 34 2.09 5.35 0.80
C GLY A 34 1.04 6.34 0.32
N VAL A 35 1.26 6.96 -0.83
CA VAL A 35 0.33 7.85 -1.52
C VAL A 35 -0.34 7.08 -2.66
N HIS A 36 -1.66 6.96 -2.58
CA HIS A 36 -2.46 6.34 -3.63
C HIS A 36 -2.75 7.36 -4.72
N LEU A 37 -2.17 7.15 -5.91
CA LEU A 37 -2.47 7.91 -7.11
C LEU A 37 -3.37 7.07 -8.02
N PRO A 38 -4.14 7.68 -8.93
CA PRO A 38 -5.05 6.95 -9.82
C PRO A 38 -4.35 5.91 -10.71
N ASP A 39 -3.06 6.14 -11.04
CA ASP A 39 -2.28 5.25 -11.92
C ASP A 39 -1.11 4.56 -11.20
N ALA A 40 -0.77 4.99 -9.98
CA ALA A 40 0.46 4.58 -9.32
C ALA A 40 0.36 4.57 -7.79
N ALA A 41 1.32 3.90 -7.15
CA ALA A 41 1.54 3.99 -5.71
C ALA A 41 2.92 4.60 -5.46
N GLN A 42 2.96 5.76 -4.81
CA GLN A 42 4.20 6.44 -4.44
C GLN A 42 4.51 6.23 -2.96
N PHE A 43 5.78 6.02 -2.64
CA PHE A 43 6.23 5.75 -1.28
C PHE A 43 7.26 6.78 -0.82
N HIS A 44 7.09 7.25 0.41
CA HIS A 44 7.99 8.17 1.08
C HIS A 44 8.49 7.56 2.39
N PHE A 45 9.76 7.78 2.72
CA PHE A 45 10.38 7.42 3.98
C PHE A 45 10.93 8.68 4.64
N ASN A 46 10.42 9.01 5.83
CA ASN A 46 10.80 10.22 6.57
C ASN A 46 10.84 11.48 5.68
N ASP A 47 9.74 11.72 4.96
CA ASP A 47 9.55 12.86 4.05
C ASP A 47 10.33 12.79 2.71
N ARG A 48 11.07 11.71 2.45
CA ARG A 48 11.78 11.51 1.17
C ARG A 48 11.12 10.46 0.31
N SER A 49 10.87 10.76 -0.96
CA SER A 49 10.41 9.76 -1.93
C SER A 49 11.45 8.64 -2.09
N ILE A 50 11.05 7.41 -1.78
CA ILE A 50 11.90 6.21 -1.89
C ILE A 50 11.57 5.37 -3.12
N GLY A 51 10.41 5.59 -3.75
CA GLY A 51 10.07 4.91 -4.99
C GLY A 51 8.61 5.09 -5.38
N THR A 52 8.32 4.72 -6.62
CA THR A 52 6.96 4.69 -7.16
C THR A 52 6.77 3.40 -7.94
N ILE A 53 5.61 2.76 -7.78
CA ILE A 53 5.18 1.63 -8.59
C ILE A 53 4.05 2.12 -9.48
N ASP A 54 4.38 2.31 -10.75
CA ASP A 54 3.49 2.77 -11.82
C ASP A 54 2.68 1.58 -12.36
N ASP A 55 1.76 1.09 -11.52
CA ASP A 55 0.84 0.01 -11.85
C ASP A 55 -0.49 0.26 -11.11
N PRO A 56 -1.59 0.58 -11.82
CA PRO A 56 -2.87 0.91 -11.19
C PRO A 56 -3.52 -0.30 -10.49
N ASP A 57 -3.24 -1.51 -10.96
CA ASP A 57 -3.72 -2.74 -10.35
C ASP A 57 -2.96 -3.00 -9.04
N PHE A 58 -1.65 -2.73 -9.03
CA PHE A 58 -0.86 -2.75 -7.80
C PHE A 58 -1.38 -1.72 -6.80
N ALA A 59 -1.57 -0.47 -7.23
CA ALA A 59 -2.06 0.59 -6.36
C ALA A 59 -3.39 0.17 -5.72
N ARG A 60 -4.37 -0.24 -6.53
CA ARG A 60 -5.65 -0.74 -6.03
C ARG A 60 -5.47 -1.91 -5.06
N ALA A 61 -4.67 -2.92 -5.42
CA ALA A 61 -4.49 -4.12 -4.61
C ALA A 61 -3.75 -3.86 -3.29
N PHE A 62 -2.80 -2.92 -3.28
CA PHE A 62 -2.00 -2.55 -2.11
C PHE A 62 -2.85 -1.79 -1.09
N PHE A 63 -3.54 -0.73 -1.51
CA PHE A 63 -4.39 0.04 -0.59
C PHE A 63 -5.64 -0.73 -0.16
N ALA A 64 -6.14 -1.65 -1.01
CA ALA A 64 -7.22 -2.57 -0.65
C ALA A 64 -6.87 -3.48 0.54
N ILE A 65 -5.58 -3.67 0.90
CA ILE A 65 -5.21 -4.40 2.13
C ILE A 65 -5.89 -3.80 3.35
N TRP A 66 -6.05 -2.48 3.39
CA TRP A 66 -6.69 -1.75 4.49
C TRP A 66 -8.13 -1.35 4.17
N LEU A 67 -8.43 -0.96 2.93
CA LEU A 67 -9.74 -0.38 2.57
C LEU A 67 -10.81 -1.42 2.19
N ASP A 68 -10.41 -2.62 1.75
CA ASP A 68 -11.36 -3.67 1.36
C ASP A 68 -12.15 -4.19 2.57
N ALA A 69 -13.42 -4.54 2.37
CA ALA A 69 -14.28 -5.07 3.43
C ALA A 69 -13.74 -6.38 4.05
N ARG A 70 -12.85 -7.08 3.33
CA ARG A 70 -12.18 -8.31 3.78
C ARG A 70 -10.84 -8.05 4.49
N THR A 71 -10.52 -6.79 4.81
CA THR A 71 -9.32 -6.44 5.57
C THR A 71 -9.28 -7.19 6.91
N SER A 72 -8.08 -7.57 7.35
CA SER A 72 -7.86 -8.12 8.70
C SER A 72 -7.77 -7.04 9.78
N ALA A 73 -7.83 -5.76 9.41
CA ALA A 73 -7.84 -4.61 10.32
C ALA A 73 -9.14 -3.80 10.15
N PRO A 74 -10.29 -4.30 10.63
CA PRO A 74 -11.59 -3.67 10.43
C PRO A 74 -11.70 -2.30 11.11
N ASP A 75 -11.06 -2.13 12.27
CA ASP A 75 -11.03 -0.87 13.03
C ASP A 75 -10.25 0.23 12.27
N LEU A 76 -9.07 -0.11 11.74
CA LEU A 76 -8.29 0.78 10.89
C LEU A 76 -9.04 1.17 9.61
N ARG A 77 -9.82 0.25 9.04
CA ARG A 77 -10.70 0.59 7.90
C ARG A 77 -11.78 1.58 8.29
N ALA A 78 -12.43 1.38 9.43
CA ALA A 78 -13.44 2.33 9.93
C ALA A 78 -12.80 3.71 10.06
N ALA A 79 -11.67 3.84 10.76
CA ALA A 79 -10.96 5.10 10.92
C ALA A 79 -10.50 5.77 9.61
N LEU A 80 -10.17 4.99 8.58
CA LEU A 80 -9.78 5.50 7.25
C LEU A 80 -10.98 5.92 6.38
N LEU A 81 -12.16 5.34 6.61
CA LEU A 81 -13.40 5.66 5.88
C LEU A 81 -14.26 6.68 6.62
N GLU A 82 -14.08 6.81 7.93
CA GLU A 82 -14.58 7.89 8.74
C GLU A 82 -13.87 9.16 8.31
N ARG A 83 -14.55 9.91 7.44
CA ARG A 83 -14.14 11.26 7.05
C ARG A 83 -14.05 12.07 8.35
N PRO A 84 -12.89 12.66 8.72
CA PRO A 84 -12.89 13.61 9.80
C PRO A 84 -13.88 14.71 9.40
N ASP A 85 -14.92 14.89 10.21
CA ASP A 85 -15.86 15.98 10.03
C ASP A 85 -15.06 17.29 10.02
N ALA A 86 -15.37 18.15 9.05
CA ALA A 86 -14.64 19.38 8.77
C ALA A 86 -14.76 20.42 9.89
#